data_AF-A0A9X1MVZ8-F1
#
_entry.id   AF-A0A9X1MVZ8-F1
#
_cell.length_a   1.000
_cell.length_b   1.000
_cell.length_c   1.000
_cell.angle_alpha   90.00
_cell.angle_beta   90.00
_cell.angle_gamma   90.00
#
_symmetry.space_group_name_H-M   'P 1'
#
loop_
_entity.id
_entity.type
_entity.pdbx_description
1 polymer ?
#
loop_
_entity_poly.entity_id
_entity_poly.type
_entity_poly.pdbx_seq_one_letter_code
_entity_poly.pdbx_strand_id
1 'polypeptide(L)'
;MGLLRFRNELSEQVKEKISNYEETLSLGQTQLILGKKLCAGYVDITEYSISLIDHLIIEFHHFLLEFPAIATSNIELNRVREWGSIPTYENKQKAYLKCLKPTITPNFSKFFPYTGMSEEEAKVRYTFKSWLN
;
A
#
# COMPACT_ATOMS: atom_id res chain seq x y z
N MET A 1 2.50 -14.23 1.88
CA MET A 1 3.75 -13.52 1.53
C MET A 1 4.19 -13.69 0.06
N GLY A 2 3.27 -13.91 -0.89
CA GLY A 2 3.65 -14.12 -2.31
C GLY A 2 3.92 -12.83 -3.09
N LEU A 3 3.16 -11.77 -2.83
CA LEU A 3 3.14 -10.56 -3.66
C LEU A 3 4.45 -9.74 -3.56
N LEU A 4 4.95 -9.48 -2.36
CA LEU A 4 6.24 -8.79 -2.16
C LEU A 4 7.43 -9.61 -2.66
N ARG A 5 7.38 -10.94 -2.52
CA ARG A 5 8.39 -11.83 -3.08
C ARG A 5 8.41 -11.74 -4.61
N PHE A 6 7.25 -11.81 -5.24
CA PHE A 6 7.14 -11.67 -6.69
C PHE A 6 7.59 -10.27 -7.16
N ARG A 7 7.27 -9.20 -6.41
CA ARG A 7 7.81 -7.85 -6.69
C ARG A 7 9.33 -7.84 -6.65
N ASN A 8 9.94 -8.49 -5.67
CA ASN A 8 11.40 -8.56 -5.56
C ASN A 8 12.01 -9.35 -6.72
N GLU A 9 11.40 -10.46 -7.13
CA GLU A 9 11.81 -11.24 -8.31
C GLU A 9 11.78 -10.40 -9.60
N LEU A 10 10.74 -9.57 -9.78
CA LEU A 10 10.69 -8.60 -10.90
C LEU A 10 11.73 -7.48 -10.73
N SER A 11 11.99 -7.02 -9.52
CA SER A 11 13.01 -6.01 -9.23
C SER A 11 14.41 -6.47 -9.63
N GLU A 12 14.76 -7.72 -9.32
CA GLU A 12 16.05 -8.30 -9.73
C GLU A 12 16.16 -8.39 -11.25
N GLN A 13 15.11 -8.84 -11.95
CA GLN A 13 15.09 -8.86 -13.42
C GLN A 13 15.23 -7.44 -14.02
N VAL A 14 14.60 -6.45 -13.41
CA VAL A 14 14.73 -5.04 -13.83
C VAL A 14 16.16 -4.57 -13.64
N LYS A 15 16.75 -4.80 -12.46
CA LYS A 15 18.14 -4.42 -12.14
C LYS A 15 19.14 -5.06 -13.09
N GLU A 16 19.02 -6.35 -13.37
CA GLU A 16 19.91 -7.08 -14.30
C GLU A 16 19.85 -6.50 -15.72
N LYS A 17 18.66 -6.09 -16.19
CA LYS A 17 18.53 -5.50 -17.51
C LYS A 17 19.09 -4.08 -17.61
N ILE A 18 18.96 -3.29 -16.55
CA ILE A 18 19.42 -1.89 -16.53
C ILE A 18 20.88 -1.75 -16.09
N SER A 19 21.46 -2.75 -15.42
CA SER A 19 22.84 -2.67 -14.88
C SER A 19 23.91 -2.49 -15.95
N ASN A 20 23.59 -2.83 -17.20
CA ASN A 20 24.49 -2.68 -18.35
C ASN A 20 24.51 -1.26 -18.93
N TYR A 21 23.74 -0.33 -18.36
CA TYR A 21 23.65 1.05 -18.82
C TYR A 21 24.23 1.98 -17.75
N GLU A 22 25.34 2.65 -18.08
CA GLU A 22 26.02 3.59 -17.17
C GLU A 22 25.38 4.99 -17.17
N GLU A 23 24.59 5.31 -18.19
CA GLU A 23 23.90 6.60 -18.32
C GLU A 23 22.51 6.58 -17.71
N THR A 24 22.03 7.77 -17.31
CA THR A 24 20.66 7.95 -16.85
C THR A 24 19.70 7.71 -18.00
N LEU A 25 18.99 6.58 -17.96
CA LEU A 25 18.01 6.22 -18.97
C LEU A 25 16.78 7.12 -18.89
N SER A 26 16.35 7.65 -20.03
CA SER A 26 15.03 8.28 -20.13
C SER A 26 13.93 7.23 -19.98
N LEU A 27 12.74 7.67 -19.56
CA LEU A 27 11.57 6.81 -19.37
C LEU A 27 11.21 5.96 -20.60
N GLY A 28 11.33 6.52 -21.80
CA GLY A 28 11.08 5.77 -23.05
C GLY A 28 12.14 4.70 -23.32
N GLN A 29 13.41 5.00 -23.05
CA GLN A 29 14.51 4.01 -23.19
C GLN A 29 14.36 2.87 -22.19
N THR A 30 14.02 3.17 -20.93
CA THR A 30 13.78 2.15 -19.91
C THR A 30 12.66 1.19 -20.32
N GLN A 31 11.56 1.70 -20.89
CA GLN A 31 10.47 0.84 -21.35
C GLN A 31 10.89 -0.07 -22.51
N LEU A 32 11.69 0.43 -23.45
CA LEU A 32 12.23 -0.37 -24.56
C LEU A 32 13.14 -1.49 -24.07
N ILE A 33 14.03 -1.20 -23.12
CA ILE A 33 14.99 -2.15 -22.54
C ILE A 33 14.28 -3.25 -21.74
N LEU A 34 13.36 -2.85 -20.87
CA LEU A 34 12.64 -3.81 -20.02
C LEU A 34 11.63 -4.64 -20.82
N GLY A 35 11.04 -4.03 -21.85
CA GLY A 35 9.89 -4.56 -22.57
C GLY A 35 8.58 -4.26 -21.82
N LYS A 36 7.49 -4.16 -22.57
CA LYS A 36 6.16 -3.76 -22.03
C LYS A 36 5.72 -4.62 -20.85
N LYS A 37 5.84 -5.95 -20.95
CA LYS A 37 5.36 -6.89 -19.92
C LYS A 37 6.07 -6.70 -18.57
N LEU A 38 7.40 -6.63 -18.58
CA LEU A 38 8.20 -6.50 -17.35
C LEU A 38 8.02 -5.11 -16.74
N CYS A 39 8.04 -4.06 -17.56
CA CYS A 39 7.82 -2.69 -17.11
C CYS A 39 6.42 -2.53 -16.49
N ALA A 40 5.37 -2.95 -17.20
CA ALA A 40 3.98 -2.91 -16.74
C ALA A 40 3.81 -3.67 -15.42
N GLY A 41 4.29 -4.92 -15.38
CA GLY A 41 4.13 -5.79 -14.21
C GLY A 41 4.87 -5.27 -12.98
N TYR A 42 6.08 -4.72 -13.17
CA TYR A 42 6.86 -4.17 -12.06
C TYR A 42 6.25 -2.87 -11.50
N VAL A 43 5.78 -1.98 -12.37
CA VAL A 43 5.07 -0.75 -11.95
C VAL A 43 3.78 -1.12 -11.22
N ASP A 44 2.98 -2.01 -11.80
CA ASP A 44 1.69 -2.41 -11.25
C ASP A 44 1.80 -3.00 -9.85
N ILE A 45 2.67 -4.00 -9.67
CA ILE A 45 2.82 -4.65 -8.37
C ILE A 45 3.43 -3.73 -7.31
N THR A 46 4.29 -2.80 -7.73
CA THR A 46 4.91 -1.84 -6.82
C THR A 46 3.87 -0.87 -6.30
N GLU A 47 3.07 -0.28 -7.20
CA GLU A 47 2.01 0.64 -6.81
C GLU A 47 0.97 -0.07 -5.95
N TYR A 48 0.50 -1.25 -6.38
CA TYR A 48 -0.45 -2.05 -5.62
C TYR A 48 0.06 -2.36 -4.20
N SER A 49 1.36 -2.69 -4.06
CA SER A 49 1.96 -2.95 -2.75
C SER A 49 1.95 -1.72 -1.85
N ILE A 50 2.31 -0.55 -2.40
CA ILE A 50 2.34 0.72 -1.66
C ILE A 50 0.94 1.07 -1.18
N SER A 51 -0.02 1.12 -2.12
CA SER A 51 -1.41 1.48 -1.82
C SER A 51 -2.04 0.51 -0.80
N LEU A 52 -1.74 -0.79 -0.89
CA LEU A 52 -2.25 -1.79 0.05
C LEU A 52 -1.65 -1.61 1.45
N ILE A 53 -0.34 -1.33 1.55
CA ILE A 53 0.32 -1.12 2.85
C ILE A 53 -0.23 0.14 3.52
N ASP A 54 -0.38 1.24 2.79
CA ASP A 54 -0.97 2.47 3.31
C ASP A 54 -2.40 2.24 3.81
N HIS A 55 -3.21 1.54 3.01
CA HIS A 55 -4.57 1.17 3.39
C HIS A 55 -4.59 0.32 4.67
N LEU A 56 -3.74 -0.70 4.77
CA LEU A 56 -3.64 -1.55 5.96
C LEU A 56 -3.24 -0.76 7.20
N ILE A 57 -2.28 0.17 7.10
CA ILE A 57 -1.84 0.99 8.23
C ILE A 57 -3.02 1.81 8.78
N ILE A 58 -3.80 2.41 7.89
CA ILE A 58 -4.97 3.21 8.24
C ILE A 58 -6.04 2.32 8.89
N GLU A 59 -6.43 1.22 8.24
CA GLU A 59 -7.47 0.32 8.77
C GLU A 59 -7.09 -0.29 10.12
N PHE A 60 -5.83 -0.67 10.33
CA PHE A 60 -5.36 -1.14 11.64
C PHE A 60 -5.39 -0.04 12.70
N HIS A 61 -5.02 1.19 12.34
CA HIS A 61 -5.13 2.32 13.26
C HIS A 61 -6.58 2.54 13.69
N HIS A 62 -7.52 2.55 12.74
CA HIS A 62 -8.94 2.68 13.01
C HIS A 62 -9.48 1.54 13.86
N PHE A 63 -9.15 0.30 13.52
CA PHE A 63 -9.52 -0.87 14.32
C PHE A 63 -9.09 -0.70 15.78
N LEU A 64 -7.86 -0.28 16.05
CA LEU A 64 -7.36 -0.11 17.41
C LEU A 64 -8.11 1.00 18.19
N LEU A 65 -8.57 2.04 17.52
CA LEU A 65 -9.35 3.12 18.13
C LEU A 65 -10.81 2.73 18.38
N GLU A 66 -11.42 2.01 17.45
CA GLU A 66 -12.87 1.71 17.46
C GLU A 66 -13.19 0.41 18.21
N PHE A 67 -12.28 -0.55 18.20
CA PHE A 67 -12.48 -1.86 18.83
C PHE A 67 -12.89 -1.76 20.31
N PRO A 68 -12.27 -0.92 21.16
CA PRO A 68 -12.68 -0.84 22.57
C PRO A 68 -14.13 -0.40 22.75
N ALA A 69 -14.61 0.55 21.94
CA ALA A 69 -15.99 1.04 22.00
C ALA A 69 -16.99 -0.05 21.58
N ILE A 70 -16.71 -0.74 20.47
CA ILE A 70 -17.53 -1.84 19.95
C ILE A 70 -17.53 -3.03 20.91
N ALA A 71 -16.38 -3.38 21.49
CA ALA A 71 -16.28 -4.47 22.44
C ALA A 71 -17.04 -4.17 23.74
N THR A 72 -16.97 -2.92 24.23
CA THR A 72 -17.70 -2.47 25.43
C THR A 72 -19.21 -2.53 25.23
N SER A 73 -19.73 -2.19 24.05
CA SER A 73 -21.18 -2.24 23.79
C SER A 73 -21.73 -3.66 23.71
N ASN A 74 -20.90 -4.66 23.38
CA ASN A 74 -21.33 -6.04 23.14
C ASN A 74 -21.02 -7.00 24.30
N ILE A 75 -20.16 -6.62 25.23
CA ILE A 75 -19.80 -7.43 26.40
C ILE A 75 -20.57 -6.90 27.62
N GLU A 76 -21.22 -7.80 28.37
CA GLU A 76 -21.75 -7.46 29.71
C GLU A 76 -20.59 -7.25 30.69
N LEU A 77 -19.92 -6.09 30.60
CA LEU A 77 -18.76 -5.74 31.42
C LEU A 77 -19.02 -5.83 32.92
N ASN A 78 -20.29 -5.73 33.34
CA ASN A 78 -20.73 -5.93 34.72
C ASN A 78 -20.38 -7.32 35.28
N ARG A 79 -20.27 -8.35 34.42
CA ARG A 79 -19.84 -9.71 34.82
C ARG A 79 -18.33 -9.90 34.89
N VAL A 80 -17.56 -8.97 34.32
CA VAL A 80 -16.09 -9.05 34.19
C VAL A 80 -15.38 -8.02 35.07
N ARG A 81 -16.13 -7.17 35.80
CA ARG A 81 -15.60 -6.12 36.69
C ARG A 81 -14.54 -6.61 37.68
N GLU A 82 -14.61 -7.86 38.12
CA GLU A 82 -13.64 -8.44 39.06
C GLU A 82 -12.34 -8.93 38.38
N TRP A 83 -12.31 -9.03 37.04
CA TRP A 83 -11.24 -9.67 36.28
C TRP A 83 -10.50 -8.73 35.30
N GLY A 84 -11.04 -7.54 35.00
CA GLY A 84 -10.33 -6.50 34.24
C GLY A 84 -11.21 -5.55 33.42
N SER A 85 -10.58 -4.61 32.72
CA SER A 85 -11.22 -3.67 31.78
C SER A 85 -10.71 -3.88 30.35
N ILE A 86 -11.51 -3.50 29.34
CA ILE A 86 -11.06 -3.48 27.95
C ILE A 86 -9.98 -2.39 27.80
N PRO A 87 -8.79 -2.71 27.27
CA PRO A 87 -7.73 -1.72 27.09
C PRO A 87 -8.09 -0.72 25.99
N THR A 88 -7.78 0.55 26.23
CA THR A 88 -7.85 1.60 25.21
C THR A 88 -6.49 1.77 24.52
N TYR A 89 -6.51 2.20 23.26
CA TYR A 89 -5.30 2.44 22.49
C TYR A 89 -5.04 3.94 22.29
N GLU A 90 -3.80 4.37 22.53
CA GLU A 90 -3.32 5.69 22.14
C GLU A 90 -1.85 5.61 21.72
N ASN A 91 -1.51 6.23 20.58
CA ASN A 91 -0.11 6.38 20.17
C ASN A 91 0.17 7.79 19.65
N LYS A 92 0.96 8.54 20.42
CA LYS A 92 1.36 9.94 20.14
C LYS A 92 2.77 10.06 19.55
N GLN A 93 3.45 8.95 19.28
CA GLN A 93 4.81 9.00 18.76
C GLN A 93 4.82 9.66 17.38
N LYS A 94 5.67 10.69 17.21
CA LYS A 94 5.76 11.45 15.95
C LYS A 94 6.06 10.56 14.74
N ALA A 95 6.85 9.51 14.92
CA ALA A 95 7.16 8.55 13.85
C ALA A 95 5.91 7.79 13.40
N TYR A 96 5.11 7.30 14.35
CA TYR A 96 3.84 6.63 14.07
C TYR A 96 2.84 7.57 13.36
N LEU A 97 2.66 8.78 13.87
CA LEU A 97 1.74 9.76 13.28
C LEU A 97 2.15 10.17 11.85
N LYS A 98 3.44 10.07 11.49
CA LYS A 98 3.90 10.27 10.11
C LYS A 98 3.46 9.12 9.21
N CYS A 99 3.46 7.88 9.69
CA CYS A 99 3.01 6.71 8.93
C CYS A 99 1.50 6.73 8.65
N LEU A 100 0.71 7.46 9.43
CA LEU A 100 -0.73 7.65 9.17
C LEU A 100 -1.00 8.61 8.00
N LYS A 101 0.02 9.35 7.54
CA LYS A 101 -0.11 10.18 6.33
C LYS A 101 0.04 9.26 5.12
N PRO A 102 -0.96 9.19 4.22
CA PRO A 102 -0.84 8.40 3.01
C PRO A 102 0.40 8.80 2.21
N THR A 103 1.01 7.82 1.54
CA THR A 103 2.05 8.06 0.56
C THR A 103 1.47 8.93 -0.57
N ILE A 104 2.32 9.79 -1.15
CA ILE A 104 1.92 10.67 -2.25
C ILE A 104 1.27 9.84 -3.34
N THR A 105 0.05 10.19 -3.72
CA THR A 105 -0.67 9.50 -4.79
C THR A 105 0.10 9.62 -6.10
N PRO A 106 0.22 8.51 -6.85
CA PRO A 106 0.90 8.54 -8.13
C PRO A 106 0.15 9.43 -9.11
N ASN A 107 0.90 10.00 -10.05
CA ASN A 107 0.28 10.69 -11.18
C ASN A 107 -0.26 9.65 -12.18
N PHE A 108 -1.53 9.27 -12.03
CA PHE A 108 -2.18 8.25 -12.86
C PHE A 108 -2.20 8.58 -14.36
N SER A 109 -2.13 9.86 -14.76
CA SER A 109 -1.99 10.22 -16.19
C SER A 109 -0.70 9.67 -16.82
N LYS A 110 0.29 9.33 -16.00
CA LYS A 110 1.55 8.72 -16.45
C LYS A 110 1.47 7.20 -16.52
N PHE A 111 0.42 6.54 -16.05
CA PHE A 111 0.36 5.06 -15.99
C PHE A 111 0.13 4.42 -17.35
N PHE A 112 -0.72 5.03 -18.19
CA PHE A 112 -1.10 4.48 -19.48
C PHE A 112 0.10 4.08 -20.36
N PRO A 113 1.15 4.92 -20.51
CA PRO A 113 2.36 4.51 -21.22
C PRO A 113 3.00 3.22 -20.71
N TYR A 114 2.99 2.95 -19.40
CA TYR A 114 3.71 1.82 -18.79
C TYR A 114 2.88 0.55 -18.72
N THR A 115 1.62 0.69 -18.29
CA THR A 115 0.77 -0.44 -17.93
C THR A 115 -0.31 -0.72 -18.97
N GLY A 116 -0.59 0.25 -19.85
CA GLY A 116 -1.73 0.22 -20.76
C GLY A 116 -3.08 0.49 -20.08
N MET A 117 -3.11 0.73 -18.77
CA MET A 117 -4.33 1.07 -18.03
C MET A 117 -4.75 2.51 -18.27
N SER A 118 -6.05 2.75 -18.41
CA SER A 118 -6.58 4.12 -18.37
C SER A 118 -6.38 4.76 -17.00
N GLU A 119 -6.53 6.08 -16.92
CA GLU A 119 -6.43 6.80 -15.65
C GLU A 119 -7.51 6.33 -14.67
N GLU A 120 -8.73 6.10 -15.14
CA GLU A 120 -9.86 5.61 -14.35
C GLU A 120 -9.59 4.19 -13.82
N GLU A 121 -9.08 3.29 -14.68
CA GLU A 121 -8.71 1.93 -14.28
C GLU A 121 -7.62 1.94 -13.20
N ALA A 122 -6.59 2.78 -13.38
CA ALA A 122 -5.53 2.93 -12.40
C ALA A 122 -6.06 3.46 -11.06
N LYS A 123 -6.91 4.50 -11.08
CA LYS A 123 -7.56 5.02 -9.87
C LYS A 123 -8.34 3.95 -9.13
N VAL A 124 -9.16 3.17 -9.83
CA VAL A 124 -9.95 2.09 -9.22
C VAL A 124 -9.06 0.99 -8.66
N ARG A 125 -7.99 0.61 -9.38
CA ARG A 125 -7.10 -0.49 -8.99
C ARG A 125 -6.26 -0.17 -7.75
N TYR A 126 -5.82 1.09 -7.60
CA TYR A 126 -4.90 1.51 -6.55
C TYR A 126 -5.57 2.32 -5.43
N THR A 127 -6.89 2.54 -5.51
CA THR A 127 -7.67 3.15 -4.43
C THR A 127 -8.51 2.08 -3.75
N PHE A 128 -8.07 1.64 -2.58
CA PHE A 128 -8.83 0.70 -1.76
C PHE A 128 -9.98 1.41 -1.06
N LYS A 129 -11.15 0.76 -1.04
CA LYS A 129 -12.29 1.26 -0.28
C LYS A 129 -12.01 1.09 1.21
N SER A 130 -12.10 2.18 1.96
CA SER A 130 -12.08 2.14 3.41
C SER A 130 -13.46 1.78 3.93
N TRP A 131 -13.51 1.11 5.08
CA TRP A 131 -14.77 0.83 5.77
C TRP A 131 -15.57 2.08 6.14
N LEU A 132 -14.94 3.24 6.12
CA LEU A 132 -15.53 4.53 6.47
C LEU A 132 -16.18 5.27 5.29
N ASN A 133 -16.09 4.76 4.05
CA ASN A 133 -16.69 5.36 2.85
C ASN A 133 -17.36 4.34 1.92
#